data_AF-A0A7S2FAY0-F1
#
_entry.id   AF-A0A7S2FAY0-F1
#
_cell.length_a   1.000
_cell.length_b   1.000
_cell.length_c   1.000
_cell.angle_alpha   90.00
_cell.angle_beta   90.00
_cell.angle_gamma   90.00
#
_symmetry.space_group_name_H-M   'P 1'
#
loop_
_entity.id
_entity.type
_entity.pdbx_description
1 polymer ?
#
loop_
_entity_poly.entity_id
_entity_poly.type
_entity_poly.pdbx_seq_one_letter_code
_entity_poly.pdbx_strand_id
1 'polypeptide(L)'
;MVPWQSDPIAGFPSIPADMEAWGKRAGCKSGPTTISTKGKYTIQRWSECADGKHMDLVRNHRGTHEWPSDTDFDTTAYLHDFFYNSSGMPIEQQQQWVPTPKEDLPISRWRRPRDLVEELVVV
;
A
#
# COMPACT_ATOMS: atom_id res chain seq x y z
N MET A 1 11.53 -0.69 9.04
CA MET A 1 11.25 -1.35 7.75
C MET A 1 11.62 -2.82 7.91
N VAL A 2 10.72 -3.76 7.65
CA VAL A 2 11.00 -5.21 7.81
C VAL A 2 11.68 -5.72 6.52
N PRO A 3 12.84 -6.38 6.57
CA PRO A 3 13.51 -6.87 5.38
C PRO A 3 12.67 -7.93 4.65
N TRP A 4 12.62 -7.83 3.32
CA TRP A 4 11.88 -8.79 2.49
C TRP A 4 12.27 -10.25 2.77
N GLN A 5 13.57 -10.48 2.98
CA GLN A 5 14.16 -11.81 3.14
C GLN A 5 14.27 -12.28 4.61
N SER A 6 13.63 -11.62 5.57
CA SER A 6 13.75 -11.84 7.03
C SER A 6 14.83 -10.99 7.73
N ASP A 7 14.69 -10.87 9.05
CA ASP A 7 15.74 -10.45 9.96
C ASP A 7 15.79 -11.46 11.12
N PRO A 8 16.64 -12.49 11.04
CA PRO A 8 16.70 -13.53 12.07
C PRO A 8 17.27 -13.02 13.40
N ILE A 9 18.01 -11.90 13.40
CA ILE A 9 18.56 -11.31 14.63
C ILE A 9 17.44 -10.62 15.41
N ALA A 10 16.58 -9.89 14.71
CA ALA A 10 15.40 -9.27 15.30
C ALA A 10 14.20 -10.23 15.44
N GLY A 11 14.32 -11.48 14.96
CA GLY A 11 13.28 -12.50 15.03
C GLY A 11 12.13 -12.32 14.02
N PHE A 12 12.31 -11.49 12.99
CA PHE A 12 11.29 -11.28 11.96
C PHE A 12 11.42 -12.34 10.86
N PRO A 13 10.34 -13.05 10.52
CA PRO A 13 10.33 -13.94 9.36
C PRO A 13 10.38 -13.13 8.06
N SER A 14 10.53 -13.83 6.93
CA SER A 14 10.48 -13.18 5.62
C SER A 14 9.04 -12.75 5.29
N ILE A 15 8.88 -11.68 4.50
CA ILE A 15 7.55 -11.22 4.08
C ILE A 15 6.74 -12.34 3.41
N PRO A 16 7.31 -13.17 2.51
CA PRO A 16 6.57 -14.31 1.97
C PRO A 16 6.10 -15.31 3.04
N ALA A 17 6.95 -15.60 4.04
CA ALA A 17 6.57 -16.51 5.12
C ALA A 17 5.48 -15.93 6.03
N ASP A 18 5.54 -14.61 6.30
CA ASP A 18 4.52 -13.90 7.06
C ASP A 18 3.18 -13.88 6.33
N MET A 19 3.19 -13.61 5.03
CA MET A 19 1.97 -13.61 4.21
C MET A 19 1.37 -15.02 4.12
N GLU A 20 2.20 -16.05 3.99
CA GLU A 20 1.74 -17.45 4.04
C GLU A 20 1.10 -17.79 5.40
N ALA A 21 1.72 -17.37 6.51
CA ALA A 21 1.17 -17.55 7.85
C ALA A 21 -0.13 -16.77 8.06
N TRP A 22 -0.24 -15.58 7.47
CA TRP A 22 -1.46 -14.79 7.51
C TRP A 22 -2.58 -15.44 6.69
N GLY A 23 -2.30 -15.90 5.46
CA GLY A 23 -3.26 -16.63 4.64
C GLY A 23 -3.87 -17.83 5.37
N LYS A 24 -3.03 -18.60 6.08
CA LYS A 24 -3.49 -19.71 6.94
C LYS A 24 -4.42 -19.25 8.06
N ARG A 25 -4.06 -18.18 8.78
CA ARG A 25 -4.92 -17.61 9.85
C ARG A 25 -6.24 -17.04 9.30
N ALA A 26 -6.21 -16.49 8.09
CA ALA A 26 -7.37 -15.96 7.39
C ALA A 26 -8.24 -17.06 6.74
N GLY A 27 -7.84 -18.33 6.83
CA GLY A 27 -8.59 -19.45 6.27
C GLY A 27 -8.54 -19.56 4.74
N CYS A 28 -7.55 -18.97 4.09
CA CYS A 28 -7.37 -19.05 2.64
C CYS A 28 -7.02 -20.47 2.22
N LYS A 29 -7.67 -20.96 1.16
CA LYS A 29 -7.48 -22.34 0.66
C LYS A 29 -6.50 -22.40 -0.51
N SER A 30 -6.28 -21.29 -1.20
CA SER A 30 -5.46 -21.23 -2.41
C SER A 30 -4.55 -19.99 -2.42
N GLY A 31 -3.44 -20.09 -3.15
CA GLY A 31 -2.42 -19.05 -3.30
C GLY A 31 -1.07 -19.38 -2.64
N PRO A 32 -0.05 -18.52 -2.78
CA PRO A 32 -0.09 -17.28 -3.56
C PRO A 32 -0.11 -17.54 -5.08
N THR A 33 -0.99 -16.84 -5.79
CA THR A 33 -1.05 -16.83 -7.26
C THR A 33 -0.73 -15.43 -7.76
N THR A 34 0.18 -15.29 -8.72
CA THR A 34 0.43 -14.00 -9.36
C THR A 34 -0.74 -13.63 -10.25
N ILE A 35 -1.45 -12.55 -9.92
CA ILE A 35 -2.64 -12.09 -10.66
C ILE A 35 -2.36 -10.88 -11.55
N SER A 36 -1.25 -10.19 -11.31
CA SER A 36 -0.85 -9.04 -12.12
C SER A 36 0.64 -8.79 -12.02
N THR A 37 1.22 -8.34 -13.12
CA THR A 37 2.55 -7.73 -13.16
C THR A 37 2.45 -6.49 -14.05
N LYS A 38 2.68 -5.31 -13.49
CA LYS A 38 2.61 -4.03 -14.21
C LYS A 38 3.83 -3.19 -13.86
N GLY A 39 4.69 -2.96 -14.85
CA GLY A 39 5.97 -2.26 -14.65
C GLY A 39 6.80 -2.95 -13.56
N LYS A 40 7.19 -2.18 -12.53
CA LYS A 40 7.95 -2.68 -11.36
C LYS A 40 7.10 -3.34 -10.28
N TYR A 41 5.79 -3.49 -10.48
CA TYR A 41 4.89 -4.04 -9.47
C TYR A 41 4.45 -5.46 -9.81
N THR A 42 4.42 -6.32 -8.80
CA THR A 42 3.81 -7.65 -8.87
C THR A 42 2.76 -7.78 -7.79
N ILE A 43 1.61 -8.35 -8.14
CA ILE A 43 0.52 -8.61 -7.21
C ILE A 43 0.32 -10.12 -7.09
N GLN A 44 0.43 -10.62 -5.87
CA GLN A 44 0.17 -12.02 -5.53
C GLN A 44 -1.09 -12.10 -4.67
N ARG A 45 -1.98 -13.06 -4.96
CA ARG A 45 -3.26 -13.24 -4.28
C ARG A 45 -3.35 -14.58 -3.56
N TRP A 46 -3.86 -14.54 -2.34
CA TRP A 46 -4.43 -15.68 -1.62
C TRP A 46 -5.95 -15.58 -1.71
N SER A 47 -6.59 -16.66 -2.10
CA SER A 47 -8.01 -16.71 -2.42
C SER A 47 -8.76 -17.70 -1.52
N GLU A 48 -10.09 -17.65 -1.59
CA GLU A 48 -10.98 -18.53 -0.84
C GLU A 48 -10.71 -18.48 0.66
N CYS A 49 -10.43 -17.28 1.17
CA CYS A 49 -10.30 -17.02 2.59
C CYS A 49 -11.69 -17.07 3.25
N ALA A 50 -11.73 -16.94 4.57
CA ALA A 50 -12.97 -16.85 5.32
C ALA A 50 -13.93 -15.81 4.70
N ASP A 51 -15.23 -16.13 4.69
CA ASP A 51 -16.29 -15.32 4.11
C ASP A 51 -16.15 -15.03 2.59
N GLY A 52 -15.40 -15.86 1.85
CA GLY A 52 -15.18 -15.68 0.41
C GLY A 52 -14.23 -14.52 0.08
N LYS A 53 -13.47 -14.04 1.06
CA LYS A 53 -12.52 -12.94 0.90
C LYS A 53 -11.23 -13.41 0.22
N HIS A 54 -10.38 -12.44 -0.12
CA HIS A 54 -9.03 -12.67 -0.62
C HIS A 54 -8.05 -11.66 -0.01
N MET A 55 -6.76 -11.95 -0.11
CA MET A 55 -5.67 -11.11 0.37
C MET A 55 -4.65 -10.93 -0.74
N ASP A 56 -4.18 -9.69 -0.93
CA ASP A 56 -3.20 -9.36 -1.96
C ASP A 56 -1.89 -8.84 -1.33
N LEU A 57 -0.76 -9.33 -1.85
CA LEU A 57 0.58 -8.78 -1.63
C LEU A 57 1.00 -7.99 -2.87
N VAL A 58 1.08 -6.67 -2.74
CA VAL A 58 1.61 -5.79 -3.78
C VAL A 58 3.09 -5.53 -3.50
N ARG A 59 3.96 -6.03 -4.38
CA ARG A 59 5.41 -5.85 -4.28
C ARG A 59 5.89 -4.85 -5.32
N ASN A 60 6.58 -3.81 -4.87
CA ASN A 60 7.37 -2.92 -5.71
C ASN A 60 8.83 -3.44 -5.76
N HIS A 61 9.31 -3.86 -6.94
CA HIS A 61 10.65 -4.42 -7.10
C HIS A 61 11.77 -3.38 -7.22
N ARG A 62 11.44 -2.09 -7.40
CA ARG A 62 12.41 -1.02 -7.62
C ARG A 62 12.19 0.19 -6.70
N GLY A 63 11.39 0.05 -5.64
CA GLY A 63 11.05 1.12 -4.72
C GLY A 63 11.95 1.18 -3.49
N THR A 64 12.19 2.39 -3.01
CA THR A 64 12.59 2.69 -1.62
C THR A 64 11.31 2.89 -0.77
N HIS A 65 11.44 3.37 0.46
CA HIS A 65 10.29 3.76 1.30
C HIS A 65 9.68 5.10 0.85
N GLU A 66 9.23 5.15 -0.40
CA GLU A 66 8.61 6.30 -1.04
C GLU A 66 7.14 6.00 -1.32
N TRP A 67 6.28 7.01 -1.14
CA TRP A 67 4.88 6.87 -1.54
C TRP A 67 4.83 6.69 -3.06
N PRO A 68 4.06 5.72 -3.58
CA PRO A 68 3.98 5.49 -5.01
C PRO A 68 3.29 6.67 -5.70
N SER A 69 4.08 7.64 -6.15
CA SER A 69 3.70 8.62 -7.18
C SER A 69 4.29 8.14 -8.50
N ASP A 70 3.67 7.14 -9.12
CA ASP A 70 4.18 6.60 -10.37
C ASP A 70 3.07 6.50 -11.41
N THR A 71 3.41 6.79 -12.66
CA THR A 71 2.49 6.68 -13.80
C THR A 71 2.18 5.22 -14.13
N ASP A 72 3.05 4.30 -13.72
CA ASP A 72 2.96 2.89 -14.08
C ASP A 72 1.88 2.14 -13.29
N PHE A 73 1.61 2.52 -12.04
CA PHE A 73 0.67 1.84 -11.16
C PHE A 73 -0.08 2.86 -10.30
N ASP A 74 -1.36 3.08 -10.64
CA ASP A 74 -2.25 3.91 -9.85
C ASP A 74 -2.63 3.17 -8.56
N THR A 75 -1.85 3.45 -7.52
CA THR A 75 -2.04 2.84 -6.20
C THR A 75 -3.37 3.27 -5.58
N THR A 76 -3.81 4.49 -5.85
CA THR A 76 -5.09 5.01 -5.34
C THR A 76 -6.24 4.22 -5.93
N ALA A 77 -6.31 4.12 -7.27
CA ALA A 77 -7.35 3.34 -7.93
C ALA A 77 -7.36 1.88 -7.47
N TYR A 78 -6.18 1.25 -7.38
CA TYR A 78 -6.09 -0.14 -6.90
C TYR A 78 -6.58 -0.31 -5.45
N LEU A 79 -6.23 0.61 -4.55
CA LEU A 79 -6.71 0.54 -3.16
C LEU A 79 -8.22 0.73 -3.06
N HIS A 80 -8.79 1.61 -3.88
CA HIS A 80 -10.25 1.78 -3.97
C HIS A 80 -10.93 0.49 -4.46
N ASP A 81 -10.43 -0.11 -5.54
CA ASP A 81 -10.97 -1.37 -6.07
C ASP A 81 -10.82 -2.52 -5.07
N PHE A 82 -9.68 -2.62 -4.40
CA PHE A 82 -9.43 -3.62 -3.36
C PHE A 82 -10.40 -3.45 -2.19
N PHE A 83 -10.58 -2.22 -1.70
CA PHE A 83 -11.51 -1.94 -0.61
C PHE A 83 -12.96 -2.27 -1.00
N TYR A 84 -13.38 -1.91 -2.21
CA TYR A 84 -14.70 -2.26 -2.72
C TYR A 84 -14.92 -3.78 -2.73
N ASN A 85 -14.01 -4.53 -3.36
CA ASN A 85 -14.11 -5.97 -3.50
C ASN A 85 -14.03 -6.72 -2.16
N SER A 86 -13.34 -6.16 -1.16
CA SER A 86 -13.17 -6.78 0.15
C SER A 86 -14.27 -6.42 1.16
N SER A 87 -14.87 -5.22 1.04
CA SER A 87 -15.92 -4.75 1.94
C SER A 87 -17.34 -5.15 1.50
N GLY A 88 -17.55 -5.44 0.21
CA GLY A 88 -18.88 -5.73 -0.33
C GLY A 88 -19.84 -4.54 -0.29
N MET A 89 -19.32 -3.32 -0.04
CA MET A 89 -20.12 -2.09 -0.03
C MET A 89 -20.38 -1.61 -1.46
N PRO A 90 -21.64 -1.44 -1.92
CA PRO A 90 -21.94 -0.90 -3.25
C PRO A 90 -21.42 0.54 -3.42
N ILE A 91 -20.84 0.87 -4.59
CA ILE A 91 -20.50 2.24 -5.01
C ILE A 91 -21.77 3.01 -5.40
N GLU A 92 -22.77 3.07 -4.53
CA GLU A 92 -23.89 4.01 -4.68
C GLU A 92 -23.82 5.16 -3.67
N GLN A 93 -22.82 5.15 -2.78
CA GLN A 93 -22.62 6.22 -1.78
C GLN A 93 -21.24 6.89 -1.85
N GLN A 94 -20.48 6.68 -2.93
CA GLN A 94 -19.34 7.55 -3.17
C GLN A 94 -19.85 8.82 -3.86
N GLN A 95 -20.04 9.88 -3.07
CA GLN A 95 -19.72 11.21 -3.58
C GLN A 95 -18.39 11.06 -4.30
N GLN A 96 -18.39 11.36 -5.61
CA GLN A 96 -17.21 11.35 -6.46
C GLN A 96 -16.05 11.91 -5.63
N TRP A 97 -15.04 11.08 -5.36
CA TRP A 97 -13.89 11.56 -4.60
C TRP A 97 -13.26 12.69 -5.41
N VAL A 98 -13.42 13.92 -4.92
CA VAL A 98 -12.72 15.08 -5.44
C VAL A 98 -11.50 15.24 -4.55
N PRO A 99 -10.28 15.15 -5.10
CA PRO A 99 -9.10 15.43 -4.32
C PRO A 99 -9.26 16.79 -3.64
N THR A 100 -8.97 16.87 -2.34
CA THR A 100 -8.94 18.15 -1.63
C THR A 100 -7.99 19.08 -2.39
N PRO A 101 -8.42 20.30 -2.78
CA PRO A 101 -7.54 21.29 -3.38
C PRO A 101 -6.27 21.43 -2.54
N LYS A 102 -5.12 21.59 -3.18
CA LYS A 102 -3.82 21.62 -2.50
C LYS A 102 -3.79 22.73 -1.44
N GLU A 103 -4.54 23.80 -1.67
CA GLU A 103 -4.70 24.98 -0.83
C GLU A 103 -5.42 24.67 0.48
N ASP A 104 -6.33 23.69 0.46
CA ASP A 104 -7.16 23.28 1.59
C ASP A 104 -6.50 22.19 2.45
N LEU A 105 -5.38 21.63 1.98
CA LEU A 105 -4.60 20.69 2.79
C LEU A 105 -4.02 21.44 4.00
N PRO A 106 -4.06 20.88 5.22
CA PRO A 106 -3.47 21.53 6.41
C PRO A 106 -1.98 21.79 6.26
N ILE A 107 -1.31 21.05 5.36
CA ILE A 107 0.09 21.21 4.99
C ILE A 107 0.38 22.42 4.08
N SER A 108 -0.64 23.03 3.47
CA SER A 108 -0.47 24.20 2.59
C SER A 108 0.08 25.43 3.33
N ARG A 109 -0.17 25.49 4.64
CA ARG A 109 0.28 26.58 5.53
C ARG A 109 1.60 26.27 6.23
N TRP A 110 2.18 25.09 6.04
CA TRP A 110 3.44 24.75 6.68
C TRP A 110 4.55 25.54 6.00
N ARG A 111 5.36 26.26 6.79
CA ARG A 111 6.60 26.86 6.27
C ARG A 111 7.42 25.75 5.65
N ARG A 112 7.91 25.95 4.42
CA ARG A 112 8.78 24.96 3.80
C ARG A 112 10.06 24.90 4.64
N PRO A 113 10.66 23.71 4.85
CA PRO A 113 11.91 23.60 5.61
C PRO A 113 13.02 24.52 5.12
N ARG A 114 13.07 24.82 3.82
CA ARG A 114 13.99 25.80 3.21
C ARG A 114 13.80 27.23 3.74
N ASP A 115 12.57 27.62 4.02
CA ASP A 115 12.21 28.95 4.53
C ASP A 115 12.54 29.11 6.03
N LEU A 116 12.91 28.01 6.71
CA LEU A 116 13.35 28.00 8.11
C LEU A 116 14.89 28.11 8.25
N VAL A 117 15.65 27.84 7.18
CA VAL A 117 17.12 27.90 7.21
C VAL A 117 17.63 29.35 7.09
N GLU A 118 16.88 30.23 6.41
CA GLU A 118 17.27 31.63 6.24
C GLU A 118 17.15 32.47 7.54
N GLU A 119 16.36 32.03 8.54
CA GLU A 119 16.26 32.70 9.85
C GLU A 119 17.39 32.32 10.82
N LEU A 120 18.16 31.24 10.55
CA LEU A 120 19.25 30.77 11.40
C LEU A 120 20.63 31.29 11.00
N VAL A 121 20.73 32.06 9.91
CA VAL A 121 21.97 32.70 9.43
C VAL A 121 21.86 34.22 9.58
N VAL A 122 21.50 34.68 10.78
CA VAL A 122 21.73 36.07 11.20
C VAL A 122 22.34 36.03 12.61
N VAL A 123 23.67 35.89 12.66
CA VAL A 123 24.51 36.21 13.82
C VAL A 123 25.65 37.08 13.34
#